data_AF-A0A1H0UW19-F1
#
_entry.id   AF-A0A1H0UW19-F1
#
_cell.length_a   1.000
_cell.length_b   1.000
_cell.length_c   1.000
_cell.angle_alpha   90.00
_cell.angle_beta   90.00
_cell.angle_gamma   90.00
#
_symmetry.space_group_name_H-M   'P 1'
#
loop_
_entity.id
_entity.type
_entity.pdbx_description
1 polymer ?
#
loop_
_entity_poly.entity_id
_entity_poly.type
_entity_poly.pdbx_seq_one_letter_code
_entity_poly.pdbx_strand_id
1 'polypeptide(L)'
;MIQLITAAVLFVLAAARIPAMGRNGRDTVLLAALFAGVGSVLMSPAVYAAADHLVGGINLANLAMHSSLIVGLWYLRRAVLEAIMPADMRRALIRTLPLMLTLVLQSVFFALSGPTTTTDSWGLYHNRLPAALFSAVLIAFIGWVCSGVAIACFRYIPRMRRSFKAGFTMVGAGCILGLIVSIKFTIGLLSIPLPALNAVPIPSDAVIRVVEMLTFILVGAGLTVPAMAGRIIRKRQARWETDTLAGVEPIRARVLQNVGPERVLENDPAAPARERLHRMIVEVWDAELASDGTLTPGERTFLLAAEEQLDLNRLP
;
A
#
# COMPACT_ATOMS: atom_id res chain seq x y z
N MET A 1 9.05 3.77 23.48
CA MET A 1 7.60 3.43 23.52
C MET A 1 6.89 3.76 22.21
N ILE A 2 6.91 5.01 21.72
CA ILE A 2 6.23 5.41 20.46
C ILE A 2 6.64 4.55 19.25
N GLN A 3 7.95 4.31 19.06
CA GLN A 3 8.45 3.49 17.94
C GLN A 3 7.93 2.03 17.98
N LEU A 4 7.72 1.46 19.17
CA LEU A 4 7.17 0.11 19.29
C LEU A 4 5.69 0.07 18.92
N ILE A 5 4.93 1.13 19.22
CA ILE A 5 3.53 1.27 18.77
C ILE A 5 3.50 1.37 17.24
N THR A 6 4.38 2.18 16.65
CA THR A 6 4.52 2.29 15.19
C THR A 6 4.84 0.95 14.55
N ALA A 7 5.83 0.22 15.09
CA ALA A 7 6.18 -1.11 14.65
C ALA A 7 5.00 -2.09 14.73
N ALA A 8 4.27 -2.10 15.86
CA ALA A 8 3.10 -2.94 16.03
C ALA A 8 2.03 -2.68 14.96
N VAL A 9 1.73 -1.41 14.67
CA VAL A 9 0.78 -1.03 13.61
C VAL A 9 1.26 -1.52 12.24
N LEU A 10 2.55 -1.38 11.92
CA LEU A 10 3.13 -1.84 10.66
C LEU A 10 3.10 -3.37 10.53
N PHE A 11 3.36 -4.11 11.62
CA PHE A 11 3.26 -5.57 11.61
C PHE A 11 1.82 -6.05 11.51
N VAL A 12 0.86 -5.39 12.14
CA VAL A 12 -0.57 -5.68 11.95
C VAL A 12 -0.98 -5.47 10.51
N LEU A 13 -0.51 -4.39 9.88
CA LEU A 13 -0.70 -4.15 8.44
C LEU A 13 -0.08 -5.27 7.59
N ALA A 14 1.17 -5.65 7.87
CA ALA A 14 1.82 -6.76 7.18
C ALA A 14 1.02 -8.06 7.35
N ALA A 15 0.62 -8.42 8.56
CA ALA A 15 -0.19 -9.60 8.84
C ALA A 15 -1.52 -9.61 8.05
N ALA A 16 -2.22 -8.48 8.00
CA ALA A 16 -3.47 -8.33 7.23
C ALA A 16 -3.29 -8.50 5.70
N ARG A 17 -2.06 -8.39 5.20
CA ARG A 17 -1.69 -8.52 3.78
C ARG A 17 -1.14 -9.90 3.42
N ILE A 18 -0.83 -10.77 4.39
CA ILE A 18 -0.40 -12.16 4.14
C ILE A 18 -1.35 -12.92 3.19
N PRO A 19 -2.69 -12.87 3.34
CA PRO A 19 -3.59 -13.58 2.44
C PRO A 19 -3.57 -13.04 0.99
N ALA A 20 -3.14 -11.80 0.78
CA ALA A 20 -2.99 -11.24 -0.56
C ALA A 20 -1.69 -11.71 -1.21
N MET A 21 -0.60 -11.81 -0.44
CA MET A 21 0.67 -12.39 -0.89
C MET A 21 0.48 -13.83 -1.36
N GLY A 22 -0.24 -14.67 -0.59
CA GLY A 22 -0.50 -16.07 -0.96
C GLY A 22 -1.29 -16.24 -2.27
N ARG A 23 -2.11 -15.26 -2.67
CA ARG A 23 -2.89 -15.32 -3.93
C ARG A 23 -2.14 -14.79 -5.13
N ASN A 24 -1.39 -13.70 -4.96
CA ASN A 24 -0.78 -12.96 -6.07
C ASN A 24 0.72 -13.25 -6.23
N GLY A 25 1.33 -14.04 -5.34
CA GLY A 25 2.76 -14.36 -5.31
C GLY A 25 3.68 -13.18 -4.93
N ARG A 26 3.23 -11.93 -5.09
CA ARG A 26 3.96 -10.71 -4.74
C ARG A 26 3.01 -9.63 -4.21
N ASP A 27 3.35 -9.05 -3.06
CA ASP A 27 2.67 -7.90 -2.47
C ASP A 27 3.69 -6.86 -1.99
N THR A 28 3.80 -5.76 -2.72
CA THR A 28 4.73 -4.65 -2.41
C THR A 28 4.37 -3.92 -1.11
N VAL A 29 3.08 -3.86 -0.75
CA VAL A 29 2.64 -3.24 0.51
C VAL A 29 3.02 -4.10 1.71
N LEU A 30 2.94 -5.44 1.58
CA LEU A 30 3.43 -6.36 2.61
C LEU A 30 4.91 -6.10 2.90
N LEU A 31 5.73 -6.08 1.85
CA LEU A 31 7.18 -5.89 1.99
C LEU A 31 7.49 -4.50 2.56
N ALA A 32 6.81 -3.45 2.10
CA ALA A 32 6.95 -2.11 2.66
C ALA A 32 6.67 -2.10 4.17
N ALA A 33 5.55 -2.69 4.60
CA ALA A 33 5.15 -2.73 6.00
C ALA A 33 6.09 -3.59 6.85
N LEU A 34 6.55 -4.73 6.34
CA LEU A 34 7.48 -5.63 7.01
C LEU A 34 8.82 -4.94 7.29
N PHE A 35 9.45 -4.38 6.25
CA PHE A 35 10.76 -3.73 6.38
C PHE A 35 10.68 -2.43 7.17
N ALA A 36 9.62 -1.62 6.99
CA ALA A 36 9.40 -0.44 7.83
C ALA A 36 9.14 -0.82 9.30
N GLY A 37 8.44 -1.93 9.55
CA GLY A 37 8.21 -2.47 10.90
C GLY A 37 9.52 -2.88 11.57
N VAL A 38 10.37 -3.65 10.88
CA VAL A 38 11.71 -4.03 11.38
C VAL A 38 12.57 -2.78 11.66
N GLY A 39 12.59 -1.82 10.72
CA GLY A 39 13.29 -0.55 10.94
C GLY A 39 12.78 0.16 12.19
N SER A 40 11.45 0.27 12.35
CA SER A 40 10.81 0.93 13.48
C SER A 40 11.09 0.25 14.82
N VAL A 41 11.20 -1.09 14.87
CA VAL A 41 11.65 -1.82 16.06
C VAL A 41 13.07 -1.43 16.44
N LEU A 42 13.98 -1.44 15.47
CA LEU A 42 15.37 -1.10 15.67
C LEU A 42 15.60 0.39 15.97
N MET A 43 14.60 1.25 15.78
CA MET A 43 14.68 2.65 16.24
C MET A 43 14.59 2.79 17.77
N SER A 44 14.07 1.77 18.47
CA SER A 44 13.97 1.78 19.93
C SER A 44 15.34 1.56 20.56
N PRO A 45 15.90 2.51 21.33
CA PRO A 45 17.26 2.42 21.88
C PRO A 45 17.53 1.11 22.64
N ALA A 46 16.57 0.66 23.45
CA ALA A 46 16.69 -0.59 24.20
C ALA A 46 16.77 -1.83 23.29
N VAL A 47 15.99 -1.86 22.21
CA VAL A 47 15.97 -3.01 21.28
C VAL A 47 17.20 -2.95 20.38
N TYR A 48 17.56 -1.75 19.95
CA TYR A 48 18.76 -1.47 19.20
C TYR A 48 20.02 -1.96 19.90
N ALA A 49 20.25 -1.52 21.14
CA ALA A 49 21.43 -1.90 21.91
C ALA A 49 21.48 -3.41 22.15
N ALA A 50 20.36 -4.01 22.53
CA ALA A 50 20.27 -5.46 22.72
C ALA A 50 20.59 -6.24 21.43
N ALA A 51 20.00 -5.84 20.31
CA ALA A 51 20.25 -6.47 19.01
C ALA A 51 21.70 -6.28 18.56
N ASP A 52 22.28 -5.11 18.75
CA ASP A 52 23.64 -4.82 18.34
C ASP A 52 24.66 -5.62 19.17
N HIS A 53 24.47 -5.71 20.49
CA HIS A 53 25.31 -6.52 21.36
C HIS A 53 25.31 -8.01 20.97
N LEU A 54 24.17 -8.55 20.54
CA LEU A 54 24.07 -9.94 20.07
C LEU A 54 24.87 -10.20 18.80
N VAL A 55 25.09 -9.18 17.97
CA VAL A 55 25.81 -9.28 16.68
C VAL A 55 27.25 -8.75 16.79
N GLY A 56 27.74 -8.51 18.02
CA GLY A 56 29.13 -8.18 18.30
C GLY A 56 29.40 -6.74 18.74
N GLY A 57 28.36 -5.90 18.87
CA GLY A 57 28.48 -4.54 19.43
C GLY A 57 29.25 -3.54 18.55
N ILE A 58 29.32 -3.83 17.24
CA ILE A 58 30.02 -3.02 16.22
C ILE A 58 29.05 -2.19 15.37
N ASN A 59 27.86 -1.89 15.88
CA ASN A 59 26.87 -1.03 15.23
C ASN A 59 26.24 -1.63 13.96
N LEU A 60 26.29 -2.95 13.79
CA LEU A 60 25.70 -3.64 12.64
C LEU A 60 24.16 -3.52 12.65
N ALA A 61 23.55 -3.43 13.83
CA ALA A 61 22.12 -3.16 13.97
C ALA A 61 21.71 -1.83 13.31
N ASN A 62 22.61 -0.85 13.27
CA ASN A 62 22.35 0.44 12.64
C ASN A 62 22.25 0.32 11.12
N LEU A 63 23.19 -0.42 10.53
CA LEU A 63 23.17 -0.71 9.11
C LEU A 63 21.92 -1.50 8.73
N ALA A 64 21.55 -2.49 9.54
CA ALA A 64 20.33 -3.28 9.35
C ALA A 64 19.06 -2.41 9.43
N MET A 65 19.01 -1.50 10.40
CA MET A 65 17.92 -0.53 10.55
C MET A 65 17.80 0.39 9.34
N HIS A 66 18.90 1.05 8.93
CA HIS A 66 18.94 1.93 7.76
C HIS A 66 18.52 1.18 6.49
N SER A 67 19.08 -0.01 6.27
CA SER A 67 18.74 -0.84 5.12
C SER A 67 17.27 -1.23 5.11
N SER A 68 16.71 -1.57 6.27
CA SER A 68 15.29 -1.89 6.42
C SER A 68 14.41 -0.68 6.09
N LEU A 69 14.76 0.53 6.55
CA LEU A 69 14.02 1.74 6.21
C LEU A 69 14.09 2.05 4.71
N ILE A 70 15.26 1.93 4.09
CA ILE A 70 15.47 2.16 2.65
C ILE A 70 14.63 1.19 1.83
N VAL A 71 14.70 -0.11 2.14
CA VAL A 71 13.93 -1.14 1.42
C VAL A 71 12.42 -0.95 1.65
N GLY A 72 12.00 -0.64 2.88
CA GLY A 72 10.61 -0.37 3.21
C GLY A 72 10.04 0.81 2.42
N LEU A 73 10.76 1.95 2.39
CA LEU A 73 10.38 3.14 1.63
C LEU A 73 10.41 2.92 0.13
N TRP A 74 11.35 2.12 -0.38
CA TRP A 74 11.37 1.72 -1.79
C TRP A 74 10.11 0.96 -2.19
N TYR A 75 9.73 -0.05 -1.41
CA TYR A 75 8.51 -0.82 -1.67
C TYR A 75 7.25 0.02 -1.49
N LEU A 76 7.23 0.94 -0.53
CA LEU A 76 6.16 1.93 -0.39
C LEU A 76 6.01 2.76 -1.67
N ARG A 77 7.10 3.38 -2.12
CA ARG A 77 7.12 4.17 -3.36
C ARG A 77 6.60 3.33 -4.52
N ARG A 78 7.12 2.12 -4.68
CA ARG A 78 6.72 1.20 -5.73
C ARG A 78 5.23 0.87 -5.67
N ALA A 79 4.70 0.53 -4.49
CA ALA A 79 3.28 0.22 -4.30
C ALA A 79 2.37 1.39 -4.66
N VAL A 80 2.74 2.62 -4.27
CA VAL A 80 1.98 3.83 -4.62
C VAL A 80 2.03 4.07 -6.12
N LEU A 81 3.22 4.08 -6.73
CA LEU A 81 3.35 4.35 -8.17
C LEU A 81 2.66 3.28 -9.03
N GLU A 82 2.74 2.01 -8.63
CA GLU A 82 2.03 0.90 -9.30
C GLU A 82 0.51 1.05 -9.23
N ALA A 83 -0.02 1.64 -8.15
CA ALA A 83 -1.45 1.80 -7.96
C ALA A 83 -2.03 3.06 -8.62
N ILE A 84 -1.20 4.09 -8.84
CA ILE A 84 -1.66 5.41 -9.28
C ILE A 84 -1.27 5.72 -10.74
N MET A 85 -0.11 5.26 -11.22
CA MET A 85 0.42 5.71 -12.50
C MET A 85 0.03 4.82 -13.69
N PRO A 86 -0.16 5.42 -14.90
CA PRO A 86 -0.29 4.68 -16.15
C PRO A 86 0.94 3.81 -16.46
N ALA A 87 0.73 2.69 -17.15
CA ALA A 87 1.74 1.67 -17.39
C ALA A 87 3.00 2.17 -18.13
N ASP A 88 2.85 3.17 -19.01
CA ASP A 88 3.93 3.67 -19.87
C ASP A 88 4.95 4.51 -19.09
N MET A 89 4.46 5.37 -18.18
CA MET A 89 5.32 6.19 -17.32
C MET A 89 5.93 5.37 -16.16
N ARG A 90 5.34 4.21 -15.82
CA ARG A 90 5.72 3.37 -14.69
C ARG A 90 7.12 2.77 -14.84
N ARG A 91 7.48 2.28 -16.03
CA ARG A 91 8.75 1.57 -16.26
C ARG A 91 9.99 2.44 -16.05
N ALA A 92 9.91 3.71 -16.43
CA ALA A 92 11.01 4.65 -16.22
C ALA A 92 11.21 5.02 -14.74
N LEU A 93 10.11 5.11 -13.98
CA LEU A 93 10.12 5.56 -12.58
C LEU A 93 10.40 4.44 -11.55
N ILE A 94 10.14 3.17 -11.90
CA ILE A 94 10.41 2.00 -11.05
C ILE A 94 11.71 1.30 -11.51
N ARG A 95 12.79 2.08 -11.66
CA ARG A 95 14.14 1.53 -11.85
C ARG A 95 14.73 1.18 -10.50
N THR A 96 15.28 -0.03 -10.32
CA THR A 96 15.92 -0.45 -9.05
C THR A 96 17.26 0.26 -8.77
N LEU A 97 17.79 1.00 -9.75
CA LEU A 97 19.08 1.69 -9.63
C LEU A 97 19.20 2.61 -8.40
N PRO A 98 18.22 3.48 -8.06
CA PRO A 98 18.33 4.33 -6.88
C PRO A 98 18.38 3.51 -5.58
N LEU A 99 17.60 2.43 -5.47
CA LEU A 99 17.66 1.53 -4.32
C LEU A 99 19.06 0.92 -4.18
N MET A 100 19.57 0.32 -5.26
CA MET A 100 20.87 -0.35 -5.23
C MET A 100 21.99 0.64 -4.91
N LEU A 101 21.98 1.81 -5.53
CA LEU A 101 22.94 2.87 -5.28
C LEU A 101 22.93 3.32 -3.82
N THR A 102 21.74 3.56 -3.25
CA THR A 102 21.61 3.98 -1.84
C THR A 102 22.12 2.90 -0.89
N LEU A 103 21.80 1.61 -1.11
CA LEU A 103 22.29 0.52 -0.26
C LEU A 103 23.80 0.32 -0.35
N VAL A 104 24.38 0.45 -1.56
CA VAL A 104 25.83 0.39 -1.76
C VAL A 104 26.50 1.56 -1.05
N LEU A 105 26.00 2.79 -1.21
CA LEU A 105 26.55 3.97 -0.54
C LEU A 105 26.46 3.85 0.99
N GLN A 106 25.34 3.37 1.53
CA GLN A 106 25.19 3.09 2.97
C GLN A 106 26.25 2.10 3.45
N SER A 107 26.45 1.00 2.73
CA SER A 107 27.41 -0.04 3.10
C SER A 107 28.86 0.48 3.04
N VAL A 108 29.19 1.26 2.01
CA VAL A 108 30.52 1.88 1.85
C VAL A 108 30.78 2.88 2.97
N PHE A 109 29.85 3.80 3.24
CA PHE A 109 30.04 4.80 4.31
C PHE A 109 30.06 4.19 5.71
N PHE A 110 29.29 3.10 5.93
CA PHE A 110 29.38 2.30 7.14
C PHE A 110 30.79 1.70 7.31
N ALA A 111 31.29 1.01 6.28
CA ALA A 111 32.63 0.40 6.32
C ALA A 111 33.74 1.45 6.54
N LEU A 112 33.65 2.61 5.88
CA LEU A 112 34.61 3.71 6.03
C LEU A 112 34.53 4.42 7.38
N SER A 113 33.42 4.28 8.12
CA SER A 113 33.29 4.85 9.47
C SER A 113 34.10 4.06 10.51
N GLY A 114 34.43 2.80 10.20
CA GLY A 114 35.10 1.86 11.09
C GLY A 114 34.15 1.26 12.14
N PRO A 115 34.62 0.29 12.96
CA PRO A 115 33.82 -0.24 14.05
C PRO A 115 33.55 0.88 15.06
N THR A 116 32.29 1.29 15.15
CA THR A 116 31.81 2.24 16.14
C THR A 116 31.17 1.45 17.28
N THR A 117 31.50 1.78 18.52
CA THR A 117 30.84 1.19 19.69
C THR A 117 29.34 1.50 19.64
N THR A 118 28.50 0.54 20.04
CA THR A 118 27.05 0.73 20.18
C THR A 118 26.76 2.01 20.96
N THR A 119 26.11 2.98 20.31
CA THR A 119 25.65 4.21 20.96
C THR A 119 24.13 4.18 21.08
N ASP A 120 23.61 4.51 22.26
CA ASP A 120 22.16 4.53 22.53
C ASP A 120 21.41 5.63 21.78
N SER A 121 22.15 6.59 21.21
CA SER A 121 21.57 7.67 20.43
C SER A 121 21.55 7.33 18.95
N TRP A 122 20.39 7.54 18.35
CA TRP A 122 20.17 7.81 16.91
C TRP A 122 20.96 9.02 16.37
N GLY A 123 21.94 9.50 17.14
CA GLY A 123 22.73 10.68 16.87
C GLY A 123 23.82 10.32 15.89
N LEU A 124 23.57 10.69 14.62
CA LEU A 124 24.56 11.22 13.70
C LEU A 124 26.00 11.13 14.23
N TYR A 125 26.83 10.33 13.57
CA TYR A 125 28.25 10.24 13.87
C TYR A 125 28.95 11.53 13.40
N HIS A 126 28.79 12.59 14.20
CA HIS A 126 29.07 13.96 13.80
C HIS A 126 30.55 14.27 13.59
N ASN A 127 31.44 13.51 14.25
CA ASN A 127 32.87 13.85 14.27
C ASN A 127 33.67 13.21 13.13
N ARG A 128 33.03 12.42 12.26
CA ARG A 128 33.70 11.75 11.13
C ARG A 128 32.89 11.92 9.85
N LEU A 129 33.54 12.42 8.79
CA LEU A 129 32.91 12.67 7.49
C LEU A 129 32.17 11.43 6.91
N PRO A 130 32.74 10.20 6.91
CA PRO A 130 32.01 9.03 6.39
C PRO A 130 30.69 8.77 7.10
N ALA A 131 30.66 9.08 8.39
CA ALA A 131 29.56 8.74 9.25
C ALA A 131 28.45 9.83 9.22
N ALA A 132 28.83 11.08 8.92
CA ALA A 132 27.92 12.12 8.47
C ALA A 132 27.29 11.79 7.10
N LEU A 133 28.09 11.31 6.13
CA LEU A 133 27.62 10.88 4.81
C LEU A 133 26.67 9.68 4.89
N PHE A 134 26.92 8.75 5.81
CA PHE A 134 26.02 7.64 6.12
C PHE A 134 24.60 8.13 6.47
N SER A 135 24.46 9.11 7.36
CA SER A 135 23.17 9.71 7.68
C SER A 135 22.60 10.53 6.50
N ALA A 136 23.45 11.29 5.81
CA ALA A 136 23.05 12.13 4.68
C ALA A 136 22.36 11.33 3.57
N VAL A 137 22.90 10.15 3.23
CA VAL A 137 22.34 9.27 2.19
C VAL A 137 20.93 8.80 2.56
N LEU A 138 20.68 8.44 3.82
CA LEU A 138 19.34 8.01 4.26
C LEU A 138 18.36 9.19 4.19
N ILE A 139 18.76 10.36 4.70
CA ILE A 139 17.92 11.58 4.67
C ILE A 139 17.58 11.95 3.23
N ALA A 140 18.56 11.96 2.32
CA ALA A 140 18.35 12.26 0.91
C ALA A 140 17.40 11.24 0.25
N PHE A 141 17.53 9.96 0.58
CA PHE A 141 16.65 8.91 0.06
C PHE A 141 15.20 9.07 0.55
N ILE A 142 15.00 9.37 1.84
CA ILE A 142 13.68 9.68 2.41
C ILE A 142 13.08 10.87 1.67
N GLY A 143 13.82 11.97 1.55
CA GLY A 143 13.36 13.18 0.86
C GLY A 143 12.96 12.90 -0.59
N TRP A 144 13.77 12.13 -1.33
CA TRP A 144 13.48 11.73 -2.71
C TRP A 144 12.21 10.88 -2.82
N VAL A 145 12.07 9.86 -1.97
CA VAL A 145 10.91 8.97 -1.96
C VAL A 145 9.64 9.76 -1.63
N CYS A 146 9.64 10.50 -0.52
CA CYS A 146 8.50 11.27 -0.04
C CYS A 146 8.08 12.34 -1.06
N SER A 147 9.03 13.06 -1.67
CA SER A 147 8.73 14.05 -2.70
C SER A 147 8.04 13.42 -3.90
N GLY A 148 8.60 12.33 -4.45
CA GLY A 148 8.02 11.71 -5.63
C GLY A 148 6.65 11.06 -5.36
N VAL A 149 6.45 10.48 -4.17
CA VAL A 149 5.13 9.95 -3.77
C VAL A 149 4.13 11.10 -3.58
N ALA A 150 4.50 12.18 -2.90
CA ALA A 150 3.63 13.33 -2.70
C ALA A 150 3.21 13.95 -4.04
N ILE A 151 4.16 14.18 -4.96
CA ILE A 151 3.90 14.70 -6.31
C ILE A 151 2.94 13.77 -7.07
N ALA A 152 3.17 12.46 -7.05
CA ALA A 152 2.30 11.49 -7.71
C ALA A 152 0.88 11.52 -7.11
N CYS A 153 0.78 11.55 -5.78
CA CYS A 153 -0.48 11.71 -5.08
C CYS A 153 -1.22 12.98 -5.54
N PHE A 154 -0.60 14.16 -5.47
CA PHE A 154 -1.23 15.41 -5.88
C PHE A 154 -1.68 15.42 -7.35
N ARG A 155 -0.88 14.83 -8.24
CA ARG A 155 -1.16 14.80 -9.69
C ARG A 155 -2.38 13.95 -10.05
N TYR A 156 -2.53 12.78 -9.41
CA TYR A 156 -3.44 11.74 -9.89
C TYR A 156 -4.63 11.44 -8.96
N ILE A 157 -4.55 11.77 -7.66
CA ILE A 157 -5.65 11.61 -6.69
C ILE A 157 -6.96 12.29 -7.12
N PRO A 158 -6.97 13.50 -7.71
CA PRO A 158 -8.21 14.18 -8.07
C PRO A 158 -9.12 13.38 -9.02
N ARG A 159 -8.57 12.41 -9.75
CA ARG A 159 -9.29 11.58 -10.74
C ARG A 159 -9.79 10.24 -10.18
N MET A 160 -9.58 9.97 -8.89
CA MET A 160 -9.90 8.68 -8.27
C MET A 160 -11.29 8.61 -7.63
N ARG A 161 -11.85 7.40 -7.57
CA ARG A 161 -13.06 7.06 -6.77
C ARG A 161 -12.85 7.44 -5.29
N ARG A 162 -13.92 7.85 -4.60
CA ARG A 162 -13.90 8.42 -3.24
C ARG A 162 -13.09 7.60 -2.20
N SER A 163 -13.20 6.27 -2.22
CA SER A 163 -12.48 5.39 -1.27
C SER A 163 -10.98 5.34 -1.52
N PHE A 164 -10.56 5.28 -2.79
CA PHE A 164 -9.15 5.34 -3.19
C PHE A 164 -8.57 6.73 -2.95
N LYS A 165 -9.36 7.78 -3.22
CA LYS A 165 -9.01 9.17 -2.97
C LYS A 165 -8.64 9.39 -1.49
N ALA A 166 -9.46 8.92 -0.55
CA ALA A 166 -9.20 9.06 0.88
C ALA A 166 -7.87 8.40 1.29
N GLY A 167 -7.65 7.14 0.90
CA GLY A 167 -6.43 6.41 1.23
C GLY A 167 -5.16 7.08 0.69
N PHE A 168 -5.13 7.42 -0.60
CA PHE A 168 -3.95 8.06 -1.19
C PHE A 168 -3.74 9.50 -0.73
N THR A 169 -4.80 10.20 -0.32
CA THR A 169 -4.66 11.53 0.31
C THR A 169 -3.95 11.40 1.66
N MET A 170 -4.28 10.39 2.46
CA MET A 170 -3.56 10.11 3.71
C MET A 170 -2.09 9.77 3.44
N VAL A 171 -1.79 8.93 2.43
CA VAL A 171 -0.39 8.64 2.03
C VAL A 171 0.35 9.90 1.60
N GLY A 172 -0.28 10.76 0.80
CA GLY A 172 0.29 12.02 0.34
C GLY A 172 0.58 12.97 1.50
N ALA A 173 -0.38 13.14 2.42
CA ALA A 173 -0.20 13.94 3.63
C ALA A 173 0.93 13.40 4.52
N GLY A 174 0.98 12.07 4.72
CA GLY A 174 2.08 11.43 5.43
C GLY A 174 3.44 11.67 4.78
N CYS A 175 3.53 11.63 3.45
CA CYS A 175 4.78 11.95 2.75
C CYS A 175 5.19 13.41 2.91
N ILE A 176 4.25 14.36 2.99
CA ILE A 176 4.57 15.77 3.30
C ILE A 176 5.13 15.91 4.72
N LEU A 177 4.52 15.24 5.70
CA LEU A 177 5.06 15.22 7.07
C LEU A 177 6.45 14.58 7.11
N GLY A 178 6.67 13.50 6.35
CA GLY A 178 7.98 12.88 6.17
C GLY A 178 9.03 13.84 5.57
N LEU A 179 8.64 14.72 4.65
CA LEU A 179 9.53 15.77 4.14
C LEU A 179 9.89 16.79 5.22
N ILE A 180 8.94 17.20 6.06
CA ILE A 180 9.20 18.12 7.17
C ILE A 180 10.22 17.52 8.15
N VAL A 181 10.05 16.23 8.50
CA VAL A 181 11.01 15.49 9.33
C VAL A 181 12.37 15.41 8.66
N SER A 182 12.41 15.08 7.36
CA SER A 182 13.65 15.01 6.58
C SER A 182 14.37 16.37 6.54
N ILE A 183 13.65 17.48 6.39
CA ILE A 183 14.22 18.84 6.41
C ILE A 183 14.86 19.12 7.77
N LYS A 184 14.17 18.79 8.87
CA LYS A 184 14.73 18.96 10.23
C LYS A 184 16.03 18.18 10.42
N PHE A 185 16.09 16.93 9.94
CA PHE A 185 17.32 16.15 9.98
C PHE A 185 18.43 16.72 9.09
N THR A 186 18.10 17.22 7.90
CA THR A 186 19.07 17.92 7.04
C THR A 186 19.65 19.15 7.73
N ILE A 187 18.81 19.98 8.37
CA ILE A 187 19.28 21.17 9.10
C ILE A 187 20.19 20.76 10.25
N GLY A 188 19.82 19.75 11.03
CA GLY A 188 20.65 19.24 12.13
C GLY A 188 21.99 18.67 11.66
N LEU A 189 22.04 18.02 10.50
CA LEU A 189 23.29 17.54 9.90
C LEU A 189 24.17 18.70 9.41
N LEU A 190 23.57 19.71 8.77
CA LEU A 190 24.30 20.85 8.19
C LEU A 190 24.71 21.90 9.23
N SER A 191 24.08 21.94 10.40
CA SER A 191 24.40 22.95 11.42
C SER A 191 25.79 22.82 12.03
N ILE A 192 26.45 21.68 11.80
CA ILE A 192 27.84 21.44 12.23
C ILE A 192 28.83 22.22 11.36
N PRO A 193 28.91 21.98 10.02
CA PRO A 193 29.79 22.78 9.17
C PRO A 193 29.29 24.22 9.02
N LEU A 194 28.00 24.48 9.23
CA LEU A 194 27.38 25.79 9.05
C LEU A 194 26.65 26.23 10.34
N PRO A 195 27.36 26.78 11.33
CA PRO A 195 26.79 27.16 12.63
C PRO A 195 25.63 28.16 12.54
N ALA A 196 25.54 28.93 11.44
CA ALA A 196 24.44 29.84 11.15
C ALA A 196 23.07 29.13 11.13
N LEU A 197 23.03 27.84 10.81
CA LEU A 197 21.79 27.05 10.81
C LEU A 197 21.25 26.76 12.23
N ASN A 198 22.05 26.94 13.28
CA ASN A 198 21.57 26.81 14.66
C ASN A 198 20.59 27.94 15.04
N ALA A 199 20.59 29.05 14.30
CA ALA A 199 19.64 30.14 14.50
C ALA A 199 18.27 29.87 13.85
N VAL A 200 18.13 28.82 13.04
CA VAL A 200 16.86 28.46 12.44
C VAL A 200 15.92 27.95 13.54
N PRO A 201 14.72 28.52 13.71
CA PRO A 201 13.76 28.03 14.69
C PRO A 201 13.22 26.67 14.23
N ILE A 202 13.68 25.60 14.87
CA ILE A 202 13.25 24.23 14.58
C ILE A 202 12.27 23.79 15.68
N PRO A 203 11.17 23.09 15.35
CA PRO A 203 10.28 22.50 16.34
C PRO A 203 11.03 21.57 17.31
N SER A 204 10.57 21.51 18.56
CA SER A 204 11.21 20.67 19.58
C SER A 204 11.22 19.19 19.18
N ASP A 205 12.18 18.43 19.73
CA ASP A 205 12.31 17.00 19.44
C ASP A 205 11.05 16.20 19.78
N ALA A 206 10.29 16.63 20.79
CA ALA A 206 9.01 16.01 21.12
C ALA A 206 7.99 16.18 20.00
N VAL A 207 7.89 17.38 19.42
CA VAL A 207 6.99 17.67 18.30
C VAL A 207 7.39 16.85 17.07
N ILE A 208 8.69 16.79 16.75
CA ILE A 208 9.18 16.01 15.61
C ILE A 208 8.85 14.52 15.76
N ARG A 209 9.01 13.93 16.95
CA ARG A 209 8.65 12.53 17.20
C ARG A 209 7.15 12.27 17.00
N VAL A 210 6.29 13.24 17.34
CA VAL A 210 4.85 13.15 17.06
C VAL A 210 4.58 13.21 15.55
N VAL A 211 5.26 14.10 14.82
CA VAL A 211 5.15 14.21 13.36
C VAL A 211 5.63 12.93 12.66
N GLU A 212 6.72 12.32 13.13
CA GLU A 212 7.19 11.01 12.66
C GLU A 212 6.12 9.93 12.87
N MET A 213 5.54 9.86 14.08
CA MET A 213 4.47 8.91 14.37
C MET A 213 3.26 9.11 13.45
N LEU A 214 2.81 10.35 13.29
CA LEU A 214 1.70 10.69 12.39
C LEU A 214 2.01 10.32 10.94
N THR A 215 3.26 10.51 10.49
CA THR A 215 3.73 10.11 9.16
C THR A 215 3.51 8.61 8.95
N PHE A 216 4.01 7.77 9.85
CA PHE A 216 3.85 6.31 9.74
C PHE A 216 2.38 5.88 9.82
N ILE A 217 1.59 6.48 10.70
CA ILE A 217 0.16 6.17 10.84
C ILE A 217 -0.60 6.54 9.57
N LEU A 218 -0.40 7.75 9.05
CA LEU A 218 -1.07 8.24 7.83
C LEU A 218 -0.69 7.41 6.60
N VAL A 219 0.60 7.08 6.44
CA VAL A 219 1.06 6.23 5.35
C VAL A 219 0.51 4.81 5.50
N GLY A 220 0.62 4.22 6.70
CA GLY A 220 0.12 2.87 6.98
C GLY A 220 -1.38 2.76 6.73
N ALA A 221 -2.18 3.64 7.36
CA ALA A 221 -3.63 3.69 7.18
C ALA A 221 -4.03 4.03 5.73
N GLY A 222 -3.30 4.95 5.09
CA GLY A 222 -3.55 5.32 3.70
C GLY A 222 -3.36 4.17 2.71
N LEU A 223 -2.47 3.21 3.01
CA LEU A 223 -2.30 1.98 2.23
C LEU A 223 -3.32 0.88 2.60
N THR A 224 -3.80 0.86 3.84
CA THR A 224 -4.79 -0.14 4.29
C THR A 224 -6.19 0.14 3.73
N VAL A 225 -6.57 1.42 3.64
CA VAL A 225 -7.93 1.84 3.25
C VAL A 225 -8.31 1.37 1.84
N PRO A 226 -7.51 1.62 0.77
CA PRO A 226 -7.84 1.15 -0.58
C PRO A 226 -7.83 -0.38 -0.68
N ALA A 227 -6.91 -1.03 0.04
CA ALA A 227 -6.81 -2.48 0.11
C ALA A 227 -8.07 -3.12 0.71
N MET A 228 -8.56 -2.56 1.81
CA MET A 228 -9.75 -3.04 2.49
C MET A 228 -11.02 -2.71 1.70
N ALA A 229 -11.12 -1.49 1.17
CA ALA A 229 -12.24 -1.08 0.33
C ALA A 229 -12.39 -1.99 -0.89
N GLY A 230 -11.30 -2.32 -1.59
CA GLY A 230 -11.33 -3.26 -2.71
C GLY A 230 -11.76 -4.68 -2.32
N ARG A 231 -11.37 -5.17 -1.13
CA ARG A 231 -11.84 -6.47 -0.61
C ARG A 231 -13.32 -6.46 -0.28
N ILE A 232 -13.81 -5.40 0.37
CA ILE A 232 -15.23 -5.26 0.74
C ILE A 232 -16.10 -5.18 -0.52
N ILE A 233 -15.70 -4.39 -1.51
CA ILE A 233 -16.42 -4.27 -2.78
C ILE A 233 -16.49 -5.62 -3.48
N ARG A 234 -15.36 -6.34 -3.63
CA ARG A 234 -15.36 -7.67 -4.25
C ARG A 234 -16.20 -8.69 -3.48
N LYS A 235 -16.17 -8.68 -2.15
CA LYS A 235 -17.01 -9.57 -1.34
C LYS A 235 -18.49 -9.25 -1.47
N ARG A 236 -18.86 -7.96 -1.45
CA ARG A 236 -20.24 -7.53 -1.68
C ARG A 236 -20.71 -7.93 -3.08
N GLN A 237 -19.85 -7.75 -4.08
CA GLN A 237 -20.15 -8.13 -5.45
C GLN A 237 -20.31 -9.65 -5.59
N ALA A 238 -19.40 -10.46 -5.04
CA ALA A 238 -19.53 -11.91 -5.06
C ALA A 238 -20.80 -12.41 -4.31
N ARG A 239 -21.14 -11.77 -3.19
CA ARG A 239 -22.40 -12.06 -2.47
C ARG A 239 -23.61 -11.71 -3.31
N TRP A 240 -23.64 -10.51 -3.86
CA TRP A 240 -24.72 -10.08 -4.76
C TRP A 240 -24.84 -11.01 -5.97
N GLU A 241 -23.73 -11.37 -6.64
CA GLU A 241 -23.74 -12.32 -7.76
C GLU A 241 -24.32 -13.69 -7.34
N THR A 242 -24.01 -14.16 -6.14
CA THR A 242 -24.52 -15.45 -5.62
C THR A 242 -25.99 -15.37 -5.22
N ASP A 243 -26.37 -14.32 -4.49
CA ASP A 243 -27.74 -14.10 -4.01
C ASP A 243 -28.69 -13.84 -5.19
N THR A 244 -28.27 -13.03 -6.17
CA THR A 244 -29.04 -12.77 -7.39
C THR A 244 -29.15 -14.02 -8.25
N LEU A 245 -28.08 -14.81 -8.39
CA LEU A 245 -28.14 -16.07 -9.13
C LEU A 245 -29.14 -17.06 -8.48
N ALA A 246 -29.12 -17.18 -7.15
CA ALA A 246 -30.11 -17.98 -6.42
C ALA A 246 -31.55 -17.48 -6.59
N GLY A 247 -31.75 -16.18 -6.81
CA GLY A 247 -33.06 -15.59 -7.11
C GLY A 247 -33.52 -15.80 -8.56
N VAL A 248 -32.61 -15.83 -9.53
CA VAL A 248 -32.92 -16.06 -10.95
C VAL A 248 -33.16 -17.55 -11.26
N GLU A 249 -32.44 -18.46 -10.58
CA GLU A 249 -32.56 -19.92 -10.75
C GLU A 249 -34.02 -20.44 -10.72
N PRO A 250 -34.88 -20.09 -9.74
CA PRO A 250 -36.27 -20.55 -9.71
C PRO A 250 -37.13 -19.95 -10.83
N ILE A 251 -36.85 -18.70 -11.23
CA ILE A 251 -37.56 -18.04 -12.34
C ILE A 251 -37.22 -18.77 -13.65
N ARG A 252 -35.94 -19.04 -13.88
CA ARG A 252 -35.42 -19.78 -15.03
C ARG A 252 -36.04 -21.18 -15.10
N ALA A 253 -36.04 -21.92 -14.00
CA ALA A 253 -36.64 -23.27 -13.95
C ALA A 253 -38.13 -23.26 -14.32
N ARG A 254 -38.89 -22.26 -13.86
CA ARG A 254 -40.32 -22.14 -14.18
C ARG A 254 -40.57 -21.71 -15.63
N VAL A 255 -39.82 -20.72 -16.12
CA VAL A 255 -40.00 -20.20 -17.49
C VAL A 255 -39.57 -21.25 -18.54
N LEU A 256 -38.49 -21.98 -18.29
CA LEU A 256 -38.03 -23.05 -19.18
C LEU A 256 -38.94 -24.28 -19.18
N GLN A 257 -39.78 -24.53 -18.17
CA GLN A 257 -40.81 -25.59 -18.25
C GLN A 257 -41.78 -25.36 -19.42
N ASN A 258 -41.96 -24.11 -19.84
CA ASN A 258 -42.87 -23.73 -20.92
C ASN A 258 -42.20 -23.71 -22.30
N VAL A 259 -40.88 -23.91 -22.39
CA VAL A 259 -40.10 -23.79 -23.62
C VAL A 259 -39.27 -25.07 -23.83
N GLY A 260 -39.37 -25.69 -25.01
CA GLY A 260 -38.76 -27.00 -25.27
C GLY A 260 -37.23 -27.07 -25.05
N PRO A 261 -36.67 -28.28 -24.88
CA PRO A 261 -35.29 -28.51 -24.43
C PRO A 261 -34.19 -27.99 -25.37
N GLU A 262 -34.52 -27.67 -26.62
CA GLU A 262 -33.56 -27.18 -27.62
C GLU A 262 -33.01 -25.77 -27.34
N ARG A 263 -33.61 -25.01 -26.41
CA ARG A 263 -33.18 -23.65 -26.04
C ARG A 263 -32.41 -23.58 -24.72
N VAL A 264 -32.10 -24.72 -24.10
CA VAL A 264 -31.30 -24.76 -22.88
C VAL A 264 -29.83 -24.71 -23.27
N LEU A 265 -29.20 -23.58 -22.97
CA LEU A 265 -27.76 -23.43 -23.07
C LEU A 265 -27.06 -24.36 -22.04
N GLU A 266 -26.01 -25.07 -22.47
CA GLU A 266 -25.27 -26.04 -21.64
C GLU A 266 -24.75 -25.45 -20.32
N ASN A 267 -25.20 -25.98 -19.18
CA ASN A 267 -24.76 -25.51 -17.86
C ASN A 267 -23.26 -25.84 -17.67
N ASP A 268 -22.41 -24.81 -17.65
CA ASP A 268 -21.01 -24.96 -17.22
C ASP A 268 -20.88 -24.60 -15.73
N PRO A 269 -20.78 -25.58 -14.81
CA PRO A 269 -20.62 -25.32 -13.40
C PRO A 269 -19.25 -24.72 -13.03
N ALA A 270 -18.25 -24.80 -13.92
CA ALA A 270 -16.93 -24.22 -13.72
C ALA A 270 -16.86 -22.73 -14.10
N ALA A 271 -17.86 -22.20 -14.79
CA ALA A 271 -17.90 -20.80 -15.20
C ALA A 271 -18.05 -19.84 -14.00
N PRO A 272 -17.43 -18.64 -14.03
CA PRO A 272 -17.59 -17.61 -13.00
C PRO A 272 -19.05 -17.24 -12.76
N ALA A 273 -19.43 -16.98 -11.50
CA ALA A 273 -20.83 -16.69 -11.11
C ALA A 273 -21.47 -15.55 -11.93
N ARG A 274 -20.70 -14.51 -12.26
CA ARG A 274 -21.15 -13.39 -13.12
C ARG A 274 -21.52 -13.84 -14.54
N GLU A 275 -20.73 -14.71 -15.14
CA GLU A 275 -20.97 -15.21 -16.50
C GLU A 275 -22.19 -16.13 -16.52
N ARG A 276 -22.32 -16.99 -15.50
CA ARG A 276 -23.53 -17.79 -15.31
C ARG A 276 -24.77 -16.92 -15.12
N LEU A 277 -24.67 -15.86 -14.31
CA LEU A 277 -25.79 -14.93 -14.08
C LEU A 277 -26.20 -14.22 -15.38
N HIS A 278 -25.23 -13.71 -16.15
CA HIS A 278 -25.52 -13.07 -17.44
C HIS A 278 -26.20 -14.04 -18.41
N ARG A 279 -25.66 -15.25 -18.54
CA ARG A 279 -26.22 -16.30 -19.40
C ARG A 279 -27.64 -16.67 -19.00
N MET A 280 -27.88 -16.85 -17.70
CA MET A 280 -29.19 -17.22 -17.17
C MET A 280 -30.23 -16.12 -17.37
N ILE A 281 -29.86 -14.84 -17.27
CA ILE A 281 -30.75 -13.72 -17.58
C ILE A 281 -31.13 -13.72 -19.07
N VAL A 282 -30.16 -13.94 -19.96
CA VAL A 282 -30.40 -14.03 -21.42
C VAL A 282 -31.36 -15.17 -21.74
N GLU A 283 -31.16 -16.36 -21.16
CA GLU A 283 -32.06 -17.50 -21.36
C GLU A 283 -33.50 -17.22 -20.92
N VAL A 284 -33.68 -16.50 -19.81
CA VAL A 284 -35.01 -16.13 -19.32
C VAL A 284 -35.69 -15.15 -20.26
N TRP A 285 -34.96 -14.17 -20.81
CA TRP A 285 -35.50 -13.23 -21.80
C TRP A 285 -35.85 -13.92 -23.12
N ASP A 286 -34.99 -14.80 -23.63
CA ASP A 286 -35.26 -15.57 -24.85
C ASP A 286 -36.48 -16.48 -24.69
N ALA A 287 -36.64 -17.09 -23.51
CA ALA A 287 -37.78 -17.91 -23.19
C ALA A 287 -39.07 -17.09 -23.01
N GLU A 288 -39.00 -15.88 -22.45
CA GLU A 288 -40.14 -14.94 -22.40
C GLU A 288 -40.63 -14.58 -23.82
N LEU A 289 -39.69 -14.19 -24.70
CA LEU A 289 -39.98 -13.84 -26.09
C LEU A 289 -40.62 -15.00 -26.86
N ALA A 290 -40.22 -16.22 -26.55
CA ALA A 290 -40.75 -17.43 -27.18
C ALA A 290 -42.13 -17.87 -26.67
N SER A 291 -42.48 -17.52 -25.44
CA SER A 291 -43.66 -18.04 -24.73
C SER A 291 -44.83 -17.03 -24.63
N ASP A 292 -44.69 -15.88 -25.30
CA ASP A 292 -45.68 -14.80 -25.34
C ASP A 292 -46.09 -14.28 -23.94
N GLY A 293 -45.10 -14.16 -23.03
CA GLY A 293 -45.24 -13.38 -21.79
C GLY A 293 -45.51 -14.17 -20.49
N THR A 294 -44.62 -15.10 -20.11
CA THR A 294 -44.74 -15.88 -18.86
C THR A 294 -44.19 -15.20 -17.60
N LEU A 295 -43.54 -14.05 -17.71
CA LEU A 295 -42.92 -13.35 -16.58
C LEU A 295 -43.92 -12.45 -15.85
N THR A 296 -43.90 -12.46 -14.53
CA THR A 296 -44.67 -11.49 -13.74
C THR A 296 -44.01 -10.11 -13.79
N PRO A 297 -44.77 -9.01 -13.59
CA PRO A 297 -44.19 -7.66 -13.55
C PRO A 297 -43.09 -7.48 -12.49
N GLY A 298 -43.20 -8.17 -11.35
CA GLY A 298 -42.20 -8.13 -10.28
C GLY A 298 -40.89 -8.79 -10.69
N GLU A 299 -40.95 -9.93 -11.38
CA GLU A 299 -39.77 -10.64 -11.87
C GLU A 299 -39.09 -9.90 -13.01
N ARG A 300 -39.88 -9.29 -13.90
CA ARG A 300 -39.35 -8.43 -14.96
C ARG A 300 -38.57 -7.25 -14.39
N THR A 301 -39.11 -6.62 -13.35
CA THR A 301 -38.42 -5.52 -12.64
C THR A 301 -37.13 -6.00 -11.97
N PHE A 302 -37.15 -7.18 -11.35
CA PHE A 302 -35.97 -7.78 -10.73
C PHE A 302 -34.88 -8.12 -11.76
N LEU A 303 -35.24 -8.72 -12.89
CA LEU A 303 -34.30 -9.08 -13.96
C LEU A 303 -33.68 -7.84 -14.62
N LEU A 304 -34.49 -6.81 -14.90
CA LEU A 304 -34.00 -5.53 -15.43
C LEU A 304 -33.01 -4.86 -14.47
N ALA A 305 -33.30 -4.86 -13.16
CA ALA A 305 -32.37 -4.32 -12.17
C ALA A 305 -31.07 -5.14 -12.08
N ALA A 306 -31.14 -6.47 -12.23
CA ALA A 306 -29.98 -7.34 -12.25
C ALA A 306 -29.11 -7.11 -13.51
N GLU A 307 -29.75 -6.93 -14.67
CA GLU A 307 -29.10 -6.64 -15.95
C GLU A 307 -28.44 -5.25 -15.96
N GLU A 308 -29.16 -4.21 -15.51
CA GLU A 308 -28.61 -2.86 -15.38
C GLU A 308 -27.36 -2.85 -14.49
N GLN A 309 -27.38 -3.59 -13.38
CA GLN A 309 -26.23 -3.69 -12.48
C GLN A 309 -25.08 -4.53 -13.07
N LEU A 310 -25.35 -5.47 -13.97
CA LEU A 310 -24.33 -6.20 -14.73
C LEU A 310 -23.66 -5.31 -15.80
N ASP A 311 -24.43 -4.45 -16.46
CA ASP A 311 -23.99 -3.54 -17.53
C ASP A 311 -23.35 -2.24 -17.00
N LEU A 312 -23.81 -1.67 -15.88
CA LEU A 312 -23.15 -0.54 -15.20
C LEU A 312 -21.70 -0.86 -14.78
N ASN A 313 -21.37 -2.15 -14.68
CA ASN A 313 -20.01 -2.64 -14.40
C ASN A 313 -19.26 -3.11 -15.67
N ARG A 314 -19.71 -2.73 -16.88
CA ARG A 314 -18.99 -2.91 -18.17
C ARG A 314 -18.26 -1.65 -18.66
N LEU A 315 -18.46 -0.47 -18.07
CA LEU A 315 -17.72 0.73 -18.49
C LEU A 315 -16.28 0.71 -17.92
N PRO A 316 -15.25 0.90 -18.79
CA PRO A 316 -13.83 0.85 -18.42
C PRO A 316 -13.39 1.95 -17.43
#